data_AF-A0A9P6J163-F1
#
_entry.id   AF-A0A9P6J163-F1
#
_cell.length_a   1.000
_cell.length_b   1.000
_cell.length_c   1.000
_cell.angle_alpha   90.00
_cell.angle_beta   90.00
_cell.angle_gamma   90.00
#
_symmetry.space_group_name_H-M   'P 1'
#
loop_
_entity.id
_entity.type
_entity.pdbx_description
1 polymer ?
#
loop_
_entity_poly.entity_id
_entity_poly.type
_entity_poly.pdbx_seq_one_letter_code
_entity_poly.pdbx_strand_id
1 'polypeptide(L)'
;MLSSLLFVMQTYDIHPDIIQYVIGQILHYVSCEVFNRMISNKKLLSRSKALQTRLNLSILEDWIRVNNLAPKLGDHFAPLVQLLQLLQVLSLQEDFPTWIETLKKLELLNPIQVKRVVSAYRFEVNEPRLGDEITQYVLQIAADTEKMVRRQMMDRKRERPLTMISLIDTSAIQGNGASSARTSAEVGSSSTTTPLTITPALLTETEKARAKQRQREQEEEATLLSETKNSKAWLPFKIPENMAERENGSKRVFVPLIPEEMMSLLDTYSSH
;
A
#
# COMPACT_ATOMS: atom_id res chain seq x y z
N MET A 1 18.60 4.45 23.24
CA MET A 1 17.95 3.31 22.53
C MET A 1 18.72 2.95 21.26
N LEU A 2 18.70 3.74 20.18
CA LEU A 2 19.49 3.44 18.96
C LEU A 2 20.99 3.32 19.24
N SER A 3 21.60 4.28 19.96
CA SER A 3 23.03 4.19 20.34
C SER A 3 23.34 2.97 21.19
N SER A 4 22.45 2.62 22.13
CA SER A 4 22.62 1.44 23.01
C SER A 4 22.54 0.14 22.22
N LEU A 5 21.61 0.06 21.28
CA LEU A 5 21.46 -1.10 20.40
C LEU A 5 22.68 -1.25 19.49
N LEU A 6 23.15 -0.16 18.87
CA LEU A 6 24.37 -0.17 18.05
C LEU A 6 25.59 -0.59 18.87
N PHE A 7 25.76 -0.03 20.07
CA PHE A 7 26.86 -0.36 20.97
C PHE A 7 26.86 -1.85 21.35
N VAL A 8 25.69 -2.40 21.69
CA VAL A 8 25.53 -3.83 21.97
C VAL A 8 25.93 -4.66 20.75
N MET A 9 25.41 -4.34 19.55
CA MET A 9 25.76 -5.08 18.34
C MET A 9 27.27 -5.04 18.03
N GLN A 10 27.92 -3.90 18.29
CA GLN A 10 29.37 -3.75 18.13
C GLN A 10 30.15 -4.54 19.19
N THR A 11 29.66 -4.59 20.43
CA THR A 11 30.31 -5.34 21.53
C THR A 11 30.26 -6.85 21.32
N TYR A 12 29.23 -7.35 20.64
CA TYR A 12 29.10 -8.76 20.28
C TYR A 12 29.75 -9.13 18.93
N ASP A 13 30.58 -8.25 18.35
CA ASP A 13 31.27 -8.45 17.07
C ASP A 13 30.34 -8.91 15.92
N ILE A 14 29.11 -8.39 15.89
CA ILE A 14 28.16 -8.69 14.81
C ILE A 14 28.70 -8.12 13.50
N HIS A 15 28.59 -8.90 12.42
CA HIS A 15 29.05 -8.49 11.09
C HIS A 15 28.48 -7.12 10.69
N PRO A 16 29.30 -6.17 10.20
CA PRO A 16 28.88 -4.79 9.93
C PRO A 16 27.71 -4.70 8.94
N ASP A 17 27.61 -5.61 7.97
CA ASP A 17 26.47 -5.65 7.06
C ASP A 17 25.15 -5.96 7.79
N ILE A 18 25.16 -6.89 8.75
CA ILE A 18 23.97 -7.22 9.55
C ILE A 18 23.55 -6.00 10.35
N ILE A 19 24.51 -5.28 10.95
CA ILE A 19 24.24 -4.03 11.68
C ILE A 19 23.57 -3.01 10.74
N GLN A 20 24.09 -2.81 9.53
CA GLN A 20 23.49 -1.90 8.55
C GLN A 20 22.05 -2.31 8.19
N TYR A 21 21.77 -3.60 7.99
CA TYR A 21 20.42 -4.07 7.69
C TYR A 21 19.45 -3.83 8.86
N VAL A 22 19.86 -4.16 10.09
CA VAL A 22 19.02 -3.97 11.27
C VAL A 22 18.74 -2.48 11.49
N ILE A 23 19.76 -1.64 11.42
CA ILE A 23 19.59 -0.19 11.60
C ILE A 23 18.73 0.39 10.46
N GLY A 24 18.97 0.01 9.21
CA GLY A 24 18.17 0.45 8.07
C GLY A 24 16.70 0.09 8.22
N GLN A 25 16.42 -1.13 8.68
CA GLN A 25 15.07 -1.59 8.94
C GLN A 25 14.37 -0.78 10.03
N ILE A 26 15.08 -0.42 11.11
CA ILE A 26 14.54 0.41 12.18
C ILE A 26 14.27 1.83 11.69
N LEU A 27 15.22 2.45 10.98
CA LEU A 27 15.07 3.82 10.47
C LEU A 27 13.93 3.92 9.47
N HIS A 28 13.81 2.93 8.57
CA HIS A 28 12.70 2.84 7.64
C HIS A 28 11.36 2.69 8.37
N TYR A 29 11.27 1.78 9.36
CA TYR A 29 10.06 1.63 10.16
C TYR A 29 9.66 2.94 10.86
N VAL A 30 10.62 3.64 11.47
CA VAL A 30 10.39 4.94 12.09
C VAL A 30 9.90 5.97 11.06
N SER A 31 10.52 6.01 9.87
CA SER A 31 10.12 6.89 8.77
C SER A 31 8.64 6.68 8.39
N CYS A 32 8.26 5.43 8.13
CA CYS A 32 6.89 5.07 7.76
C CYS A 32 5.89 5.36 8.89
N GLU A 33 6.24 5.05 10.14
CA GLU A 33 5.36 5.28 11.29
C GLU A 33 5.11 6.78 11.50
N VAL A 34 6.16 7.61 11.41
CA VAL A 34 6.02 9.07 11.51
C VAL A 34 5.20 9.61 10.33
N PHE A 35 5.50 9.18 9.10
CA PHE A 35 4.74 9.57 7.91
C PHE A 35 3.25 9.25 8.07
N ASN A 36 2.91 8.02 8.45
CA ASN A 36 1.54 7.56 8.61
C ASN A 36 0.80 8.30 9.72
N ARG A 37 1.48 8.58 10.84
CA ARG A 37 0.92 9.39 11.93
C ARG A 37 0.65 10.82 11.49
N MET A 38 1.56 11.43 10.74
CA MET A 38 1.38 12.79 10.24
C MET A 38 0.18 12.90 9.30
N ILE A 39 0.09 12.04 8.28
CA ILE A 39 -1.00 12.12 7.30
C ILE A 39 -2.37 11.74 7.87
N SER A 40 -2.39 10.87 8.88
CA SER A 40 -3.63 10.43 9.54
C SER A 40 -4.20 11.50 10.47
N ASN A 41 -3.34 12.22 11.21
CA ASN A 41 -3.74 13.17 12.23
C ASN A 41 -3.71 14.62 11.72
N LYS A 42 -4.90 15.20 11.50
CA LYS A 42 -5.04 16.59 11.04
C LYS A 42 -4.36 17.62 11.96
N LYS A 43 -4.20 17.33 13.26
CA LYS A 43 -3.53 18.24 14.21
C LYS A 43 -2.02 18.38 13.94
N LEU A 44 -1.42 17.43 13.22
CA LEU A 44 0.00 17.44 12.87
C LEU A 44 0.28 18.07 11.50
N LEU A 45 -0.77 18.30 10.69
CA LEU A 45 -0.65 18.89 9.36
C LEU A 45 -0.65 20.41 9.43
N SER A 46 0.42 20.96 10.00
CA SER A 46 0.68 22.40 10.01
C SER A 46 2.17 22.66 9.76
N ARG A 47 2.50 23.86 9.30
CA ARG A 47 3.89 24.27 9.02
C ARG A 47 4.82 24.10 10.21
N SER A 48 4.45 24.60 11.38
CA SER A 48 5.26 24.53 12.60
C SER A 48 5.51 23.08 13.02
N LYS A 49 4.50 22.20 12.88
CA LYS A 49 4.66 20.78 13.18
C LYS A 49 5.56 20.06 12.18
N ALA A 50 5.48 20.44 10.90
CA ALA A 50 6.40 19.94 9.88
C ALA A 50 7.84 20.37 10.17
N LEU A 51 8.08 21.63 10.52
CA LEU A 51 9.40 22.14 10.90
C LEU A 51 9.97 21.44 12.14
N GLN A 52 9.17 21.28 13.20
CA GLN A 52 9.58 20.54 14.41
C GLN A 52 9.99 19.10 14.07
N THR A 53 9.19 18.43 13.24
CA THR A 53 9.47 17.05 12.82
C THR A 53 10.73 16.99 11.96
N ARG A 54 10.94 17.96 11.07
CA ARG A 54 12.15 18.05 10.23
C ARG A 54 13.42 18.23 11.06
N LEU A 55 13.38 19.07 12.09
CA LEU A 55 14.50 19.28 13.01
C LEU A 55 14.81 18.00 13.80
N ASN A 56 13.79 17.33 14.33
CA ASN A 56 13.98 16.05 15.01
C ASN A 56 14.55 14.97 14.09
N LEU A 57 14.14 14.97 12.82
CA LEU A 57 14.66 14.07 11.81
C LEU A 57 16.14 14.34 11.51
N SER A 58 16.55 15.62 11.46
CA SER A 58 17.96 15.98 11.28
C SER A 58 18.85 15.43 12.41
N ILE A 59 18.35 15.34 13.65
CA ILE A 59 19.10 14.69 14.74
C ILE A 59 19.37 13.21 14.42
N LEU A 60 18.42 12.51 13.79
CA LEU A 60 18.62 11.12 13.36
C LEU A 60 19.58 11.03 12.16
N GLU A 61 19.44 11.91 11.16
CA GLU A 61 20.37 11.99 10.03
C GLU A 61 21.81 12.25 10.49
N ASP A 62 21.99 13.12 11.47
CA ASP A 62 23.28 13.44 12.07
C ASP A 62 23.82 12.27 12.88
N TRP A 63 22.97 11.56 13.62
CA TRP A 63 23.35 10.35 14.35
C TRP A 63 23.90 9.27 13.41
N ILE A 64 23.31 9.08 12.23
CA ILE A 64 23.83 8.14 11.21
C ILE A 64 25.26 8.51 10.82
N ARG A 65 25.53 9.81 10.58
CA ARG A 65 26.85 10.30 10.18
C ARG A 65 27.89 10.14 11.29
N VAL A 66 27.54 10.52 12.53
CA VAL A 66 28.45 10.42 13.69
C VAL A 66 28.87 8.98 13.98
N ASN A 67 28.00 8.02 13.69
CA ASN A 67 28.28 6.59 13.90
C ASN A 67 28.92 5.90 12.67
N ASN A 68 29.35 6.67 11.66
CA ASN A 68 29.96 6.17 10.42
C ASN A 68 29.12 5.09 9.72
N LEU A 69 27.80 5.18 9.83
CA LEU A 69 26.89 4.26 9.15
C LEU A 69 26.72 4.68 7.69
N ALA A 70 26.29 3.74 6.84
CA ALA A 70 26.16 3.98 5.42
C ALA A 70 25.19 5.16 5.11
N PRO A 71 25.58 6.19 4.35
CA PRO A 71 24.73 7.36 4.09
C PRO A 71 23.37 7.03 3.47
N LYS A 72 23.31 5.95 2.67
CA LYS A 72 22.08 5.41 2.06
C LYS A 72 20.96 5.08 3.06
N LEU A 73 21.29 4.91 4.34
CA LEU A 73 20.30 4.71 5.41
C LEU A 73 19.39 5.93 5.59
N GLY A 74 19.90 7.13 5.28
CA GLY A 74 19.12 8.36 5.28
C GLY A 74 18.06 8.41 4.18
N ASP A 75 18.25 7.69 3.07
CA ASP A 75 17.32 7.68 1.93
C ASP A 75 15.96 7.09 2.32
N HIS A 76 15.90 6.26 3.37
CA HIS A 76 14.63 5.77 3.93
C HIS A 76 13.73 6.89 4.46
N PHE A 77 14.28 8.07 4.73
CA PHE A 77 13.52 9.24 5.14
C PHE A 77 12.98 10.06 3.97
N ALA A 78 13.39 9.79 2.73
CA ALA A 78 13.02 10.62 1.57
C ALA A 78 11.51 10.86 1.42
N PRO A 79 10.61 9.86 1.58
CA PRO A 79 9.17 10.09 1.51
C PRO A 79 8.66 11.00 2.63
N LEU A 80 9.18 10.83 3.85
CA LEU A 80 8.87 11.69 4.99
C LEU A 80 9.38 13.11 4.76
N VAL A 81 10.61 13.28 4.26
CA VAL A 81 11.17 14.59 3.91
C VAL A 81 10.30 15.29 2.87
N GLN A 82 9.83 14.59 1.83
CA GLN A 82 8.94 15.17 0.83
C GLN A 82 7.57 15.59 1.42
N LEU A 83 6.98 14.78 2.31
CA LEU A 83 5.76 15.16 3.02
C LEU A 83 5.98 16.42 3.87
N LEU A 84 7.08 16.48 4.62
CA LEU A 84 7.43 17.63 5.44
C LEU A 84 7.71 18.87 4.59
N GLN A 85 8.33 18.69 3.41
CA GLN A 85 8.57 19.76 2.46
C GLN A 85 7.24 20.31 1.92
N LEU A 86 6.33 19.43 1.49
CA LEU A 86 5.00 19.82 1.03
C LEU A 86 4.29 20.67 2.08
N LEU A 87 4.24 20.20 3.34
CA LEU A 87 3.62 20.93 4.44
C LEU A 87 4.26 22.30 4.71
N GLN A 88 5.55 22.44 4.46
CA GLN A 88 6.25 23.70 4.65
C GLN A 88 5.99 24.69 3.53
N VAL A 89 5.92 24.23 2.28
CA VAL A 89 5.75 25.10 1.10
C VAL A 89 4.31 25.34 0.68
N LEU A 90 3.37 24.56 1.21
CA LEU A 90 1.98 24.51 0.76
C LEU A 90 1.31 25.88 0.61
N SER A 91 1.54 26.77 1.57
CA SER A 91 0.93 28.09 1.67
C SER A 91 1.82 29.24 1.23
N LEU A 92 3.12 29.02 0.98
CA LEU A 92 3.98 30.14 0.52
C LEU A 92 3.84 30.41 -0.96
N GLN A 93 3.39 29.42 -1.72
CA GLN A 93 3.31 29.53 -3.17
C GLN A 93 1.94 30.08 -3.53
N GLU A 94 1.88 31.38 -3.84
CA GLU A 94 0.66 32.06 -4.28
C GLU A 94 0.37 31.78 -5.77
N ASP A 95 1.42 31.52 -6.56
CA ASP A 95 1.33 31.31 -8.00
C ASP A 95 1.07 29.84 -8.36
N PHE A 96 -0.02 29.59 -9.08
CA PHE A 96 -0.49 28.25 -9.44
C PHE A 96 0.52 27.46 -10.31
N PRO A 97 1.11 28.01 -11.38
CA PRO A 97 2.19 27.37 -12.14
C PRO A 97 3.38 26.96 -11.27
N THR A 98 3.86 27.86 -10.41
CA THR A 98 5.00 27.59 -9.51
C THR A 98 4.67 26.48 -8.49
N TRP A 99 3.42 26.45 -8.01
CA TRP A 99 2.92 25.38 -7.14
C TRP A 99 2.94 24.02 -7.86
N ILE A 100 2.48 23.94 -9.11
CA ILE A 100 2.51 22.71 -9.91
C ILE A 100 3.95 22.22 -10.13
N GLU A 101 4.88 23.12 -10.46
CA GLU A 101 6.30 22.76 -10.61
C GLU A 101 6.89 22.22 -9.32
N THR A 102 6.51 22.80 -8.18
CA THR A 102 6.93 22.32 -6.86
C THR A 102 6.35 20.94 -6.58
N LEU A 103 5.07 20.70 -6.88
CA LEU A 103 4.44 19.39 -6.71
C LEU A 103 5.10 18.32 -7.58
N LYS A 104 5.48 18.66 -8.82
CA LYS A 104 6.18 17.74 -9.73
C LYS A 104 7.52 17.26 -9.17
N LYS A 105 8.21 18.06 -8.35
CA LYS A 105 9.47 17.68 -7.69
C LYS A 105 9.25 16.69 -6.52
N LEU A 106 8.02 16.52 -6.05
CA LEU A 106 7.65 15.67 -4.92
C LEU A 106 7.13 14.31 -5.41
N GLU A 107 7.99 13.59 -6.13
CA GLU A 107 7.64 12.36 -6.86
C GLU A 107 7.30 11.15 -5.97
N LEU A 108 7.69 11.18 -4.69
CA LEU A 108 7.45 10.07 -3.75
C LEU A 108 6.08 10.17 -3.06
N LEU A 109 5.33 11.26 -3.28
CA LEU A 109 4.00 11.45 -2.72
C LEU A 109 2.92 11.02 -3.72
N ASN A 110 2.03 10.15 -3.27
CA ASN A 110 0.88 9.75 -4.06
C ASN A 110 -0.14 10.92 -4.16
N PRO A 111 -0.76 11.18 -5.33
CA PRO A 111 -1.82 12.18 -5.48
C PRO A 111 -2.94 12.10 -4.42
N ILE A 112 -3.29 10.90 -3.97
CA ILE A 112 -4.28 10.69 -2.90
C ILE A 112 -3.75 11.22 -1.56
N GLN A 113 -2.47 11.04 -1.28
CA GLN A 113 -1.81 11.58 -0.09
C GLN A 113 -1.76 13.11 -0.15
N VAL A 114 -1.45 13.68 -1.31
CA VAL A 114 -1.45 15.13 -1.54
C VAL A 114 -2.84 15.71 -1.32
N LYS A 115 -3.91 15.10 -1.87
CA LYS A 115 -5.30 15.45 -1.60
C LYS A 115 -5.62 15.45 -0.11
N ARG A 116 -5.17 14.41 0.61
CA ARG A 116 -5.35 14.32 2.06
C ARG A 116 -4.65 15.46 2.79
N VAL A 117 -3.40 15.76 2.43
CA VAL A 117 -2.63 16.86 3.02
C VAL A 117 -3.34 18.18 2.79
N VAL A 118 -3.64 18.53 1.53
CA VAL A 118 -4.31 19.79 1.15
C VAL A 118 -5.65 19.96 1.87
N SER A 119 -6.47 18.91 1.93
CA SER A 119 -7.82 18.97 2.52
C SER A 119 -7.81 19.04 4.05
N ALA A 120 -6.75 18.55 4.69
CA ALA A 120 -6.66 18.45 6.14
C ALA A 120 -5.64 19.40 6.76
N TYR A 121 -4.96 20.20 5.94
CA TYR A 121 -3.97 21.17 6.35
C TYR A 121 -4.59 22.25 7.24
N ARG A 122 -3.91 22.54 8.35
CA ARG A 122 -4.29 23.60 9.28
C ARG A 122 -3.37 24.79 9.08
N PHE A 123 -3.94 25.84 8.50
CA PHE A 123 -3.31 27.14 8.37
C PHE A 123 -3.05 27.77 9.75
N GLU A 124 -1.85 28.33 9.91
CA GLU A 124 -1.40 29.05 11.09
C GLU A 124 -1.81 30.54 11.00
N VAL A 125 -1.56 31.30 12.07
CA VAL A 125 -1.90 32.73 12.12
C VAL A 125 -0.95 33.47 11.17
N ASN A 126 -1.50 34.35 10.33
CA ASN A 126 -0.78 35.11 9.28
C ASN A 126 -0.30 34.27 8.07
N GLU A 127 -0.95 33.15 7.79
CA GLU A 127 -0.69 32.33 6.60
C GLU A 127 -1.79 32.53 5.55
N PRO A 128 -1.45 32.77 4.27
CA PRO A 128 -2.46 32.90 3.22
C PRO A 128 -3.17 31.56 3.00
N ARG A 129 -4.46 31.64 2.65
CA ARG A 129 -5.23 30.45 2.31
C ARG A 129 -4.85 29.98 0.91
N LEU A 130 -4.91 28.67 0.72
CA LEU A 130 -4.67 28.06 -0.57
C LEU A 130 -5.73 28.52 -1.58
N GLY A 131 -5.31 28.86 -2.80
CA GLY A 131 -6.22 29.22 -3.88
C GLY A 131 -7.14 28.06 -4.29
N ASP A 132 -8.35 28.39 -4.74
CA ASP A 132 -9.34 27.40 -5.17
C ASP A 132 -8.85 26.57 -6.37
N GLU A 133 -8.06 27.18 -7.26
CA GLU A 133 -7.45 26.52 -8.42
C GLU A 133 -6.54 25.35 -8.01
N ILE A 134 -5.70 25.54 -7.00
CA ILE A 134 -4.82 24.50 -6.46
C ILE A 134 -5.65 23.36 -5.88
N THR A 135 -6.69 23.69 -5.12
CA THR A 135 -7.57 22.70 -4.51
C THR A 135 -8.31 21.88 -5.58
N GLN A 136 -8.83 22.53 -6.62
CA GLN A 136 -9.51 21.88 -7.73
C GLN A 136 -8.57 20.97 -8.52
N TYR A 137 -7.36 21.43 -8.81
CA TYR A 137 -6.34 20.63 -9.50
C TYR A 137 -5.98 19.38 -8.70
N VAL A 138 -5.78 19.49 -7.38
CA VAL A 138 -5.46 18.37 -6.50
C VAL A 138 -6.61 17.37 -6.42
N LEU A 139 -7.87 17.84 -6.41
CA LEU A 139 -9.03 16.96 -6.47
C LEU A 139 -9.11 16.21 -7.79
N GLN A 140 -8.80 16.87 -8.91
CA GLN A 140 -8.81 16.26 -10.23
C GLN A 140 -7.75 15.17 -10.36
N ILE A 141 -6.49 15.46 -10.03
CA ILE A 141 -5.40 14.46 -10.13
C ILE A 141 -5.65 13.25 -9.22
N ALA A 142 -6.20 13.47 -8.03
CA ALA A 142 -6.55 12.38 -7.13
C ALA A 142 -7.72 11.54 -7.66
N ALA A 143 -8.76 12.17 -8.20
CA ALA A 143 -9.89 11.46 -8.80
C ALA A 143 -9.47 10.65 -10.04
N ASP A 144 -8.58 11.18 -10.86
CA ASP A 144 -8.04 10.48 -12.04
C ASP A 144 -7.18 9.29 -11.62
N THR A 145 -6.39 9.43 -10.54
CA THR A 145 -5.63 8.33 -9.94
C THR A 145 -6.55 7.23 -9.40
N GLU A 146 -7.59 7.59 -8.65
CA GLU A 146 -8.58 6.64 -8.12
C GLU A 146 -9.29 5.87 -9.25
N LYS A 147 -9.70 6.54 -10.33
CA LYS A 147 -10.31 5.91 -11.51
C LYS A 147 -9.35 4.94 -12.20
N MET A 148 -8.08 5.32 -12.35
CA MET A 148 -7.05 4.49 -12.97
C MET A 148 -6.84 3.20 -12.18
N VAL A 149 -6.66 3.31 -10.86
CA VAL A 149 -6.50 2.16 -9.96
C VAL A 149 -7.72 1.24 -10.04
N ARG A 150 -8.93 1.81 -10.02
CA ARG A 150 -10.17 1.03 -10.14
C ARG A 150 -10.24 0.25 -11.46
N ARG A 151 -9.84 0.87 -12.57
CA ARG A 151 -9.79 0.21 -13.88
C ARG A 151 -8.79 -0.94 -13.89
N GLN A 152 -7.57 -0.73 -13.38
CA GLN A 152 -6.55 -1.77 -13.27
C GLN A 152 -7.01 -2.96 -12.42
N MET A 153 -7.72 -2.72 -11.33
CA MET A 153 -8.28 -3.80 -10.50
C MET A 153 -9.34 -4.62 -11.25
N MET A 154 -10.20 -3.96 -12.04
CA MET A 154 -11.21 -4.63 -12.86
C MET A 154 -10.57 -5.50 -13.95
N ASP A 155 -9.52 -5.01 -14.60
CA ASP A 155 -8.80 -5.75 -15.65
C ASP A 155 -8.07 -6.97 -15.05
N ARG A 156 -7.39 -6.82 -13.90
CA ARG A 156 -6.78 -7.95 -13.17
C ARG A 156 -7.77 -9.04 -12.75
N LYS A 157 -9.03 -8.65 -12.48
CA LYS A 157 -10.08 -9.59 -12.10
C LYS A 157 -10.64 -10.35 -13.32
N ARG A 158 -10.65 -9.71 -14.50
CA ARG A 158 -11.00 -10.36 -15.77
C ARG A 158 -9.93 -11.34 -16.25
N GLU A 159 -8.66 -11.06 -15.97
CA GLU A 159 -7.52 -11.91 -16.35
C GLU A 159 -7.29 -13.13 -15.45
N ARG A 160 -7.99 -13.27 -14.31
CA ARG A 160 -7.99 -14.53 -13.54
C ARG A 160 -8.77 -15.57 -14.35
N PRO A 161 -8.12 -16.57 -14.98
CA PRO A 161 -8.86 -17.56 -15.73
C PRO A 161 -9.60 -18.46 -14.74
N LEU A 162 -10.80 -18.90 -15.12
CA LEU A 162 -11.63 -19.89 -14.42
C LEU A 162 -11.02 -21.31 -14.43
N THR A 163 -9.69 -21.46 -14.39
CA THR A 163 -9.00 -22.76 -14.49
C THR A 163 -8.95 -23.54 -13.17
N MET A 164 -9.99 -23.47 -12.33
CA MET A 164 -10.19 -24.42 -11.21
C MET A 164 -11.69 -24.57 -10.86
N ILE A 165 -12.57 -24.75 -11.84
CA ILE A 165 -13.88 -25.41 -11.63
C ILE A 165 -14.15 -26.36 -12.80
N SER A 166 -13.39 -27.45 -12.86
CA SER A 166 -13.73 -28.62 -13.68
C SER A 166 -13.25 -29.88 -12.97
N LEU A 167 -13.80 -30.13 -11.78
CA LEU A 167 -13.77 -31.44 -11.12
C LEU A 167 -15.07 -31.57 -10.31
N ILE A 168 -16.20 -31.53 -11.01
CA ILE A 168 -17.39 -32.24 -10.56
C ILE A 168 -17.68 -33.27 -11.65
N ASP A 169 -17.15 -34.46 -11.41
CA ASP A 169 -17.53 -35.68 -12.10
C ASP A 169 -19.02 -35.93 -11.79
N THR A 170 -19.89 -35.59 -12.74
CA THR A 170 -21.29 -36.04 -12.74
C THR A 170 -21.42 -37.18 -13.73
N SER A 171 -20.89 -38.33 -13.34
CA SER A 171 -21.33 -39.63 -13.84
C SER A 171 -22.11 -40.35 -12.72
N ALA A 172 -23.30 -40.86 -13.07
CA ALA A 172 -24.41 -41.33 -12.21
C ALA A 172 -25.21 -40.17 -11.59
N ILE A 173 -26.50 -39.97 -11.91
CA ILE A 173 -27.59 -40.92 -11.68
C ILE A 173 -28.58 -40.92 -12.85
N GLN A 174 -28.81 -42.12 -13.36
CA GLN A 174 -29.85 -42.54 -14.29
C GLN A 174 -31.20 -42.57 -13.55
N GLY A 175 -32.28 -42.05 -14.15
CA GLY A 175 -33.61 -42.14 -13.55
C GLY A 175 -34.75 -41.46 -14.31
N ASN A 176 -35.23 -42.15 -15.36
CA ASN A 176 -36.62 -42.28 -15.84
C ASN A 176 -37.60 -41.10 -15.99
N GLY A 177 -38.27 -41.10 -17.16
CA GLY A 177 -39.64 -40.64 -17.38
C GLY A 177 -39.75 -39.42 -18.30
N ALA A 178 -39.92 -39.58 -19.62
CA ALA A 178 -41.23 -39.58 -20.30
C ALA A 178 -42.01 -38.27 -20.02
N SER A 179 -42.40 -37.40 -20.97
CA SER A 179 -42.92 -37.64 -22.32
C SER A 179 -42.99 -36.33 -23.11
N SER A 180 -42.99 -36.47 -24.46
CA SER A 180 -43.79 -35.74 -25.46
C SER A 180 -43.68 -34.20 -25.54
N ALA A 181 -43.16 -33.66 -26.65
CA ALA A 181 -43.90 -33.34 -27.90
C ALA A 181 -44.79 -32.09 -27.72
N ARG A 182 -44.87 -31.07 -28.58
CA ARG A 182 -44.64 -30.94 -30.02
C ARG A 182 -44.87 -29.44 -30.39
N THR A 183 -44.10 -28.93 -31.36
CA THR A 183 -44.53 -28.07 -32.50
C THR A 183 -45.38 -26.78 -32.33
N SER A 184 -44.79 -25.68 -32.84
CA SER A 184 -45.30 -24.77 -33.90
C SER A 184 -46.19 -23.54 -33.62
N ALA A 185 -45.81 -22.46 -34.32
CA ALA A 185 -46.64 -21.40 -34.95
C ALA A 185 -47.36 -20.42 -34.01
N GLU A 186 -47.63 -19.15 -34.31
CA GLU A 186 -47.38 -18.21 -35.41
C GLU A 186 -47.90 -16.83 -34.92
N VAL A 187 -47.36 -15.74 -35.48
CA VAL A 187 -48.04 -14.48 -35.86
C VAL A 187 -48.82 -13.67 -34.81
N GLY A 188 -48.55 -12.36 -34.77
CA GLY A 188 -49.63 -11.39 -34.49
C GLY A 188 -49.23 -10.09 -33.79
N SER A 189 -49.04 -9.04 -34.58
CA SER A 189 -48.90 -7.64 -34.19
C SER A 189 -50.15 -7.07 -33.48
N SER A 190 -49.96 -6.29 -32.41
CA SER A 190 -50.31 -4.85 -32.33
C SER A 190 -50.63 -4.38 -30.90
N SER A 191 -50.27 -3.13 -30.67
CA SER A 191 -50.24 -2.34 -29.44
C SER A 191 -51.60 -2.06 -28.79
N THR A 192 -51.65 -2.04 -27.45
CA THR A 192 -52.48 -1.09 -26.68
C THR A 192 -51.84 -0.83 -25.30
N THR A 193 -51.72 0.46 -24.97
CA THR A 193 -51.14 1.07 -23.76
C THR A 193 -51.99 0.86 -22.50
N THR A 194 -51.37 0.54 -21.35
CA THR A 194 -51.88 0.85 -20.00
C THR A 194 -50.72 0.99 -18.99
N PRO A 195 -50.92 1.74 -17.88
CA PRO A 195 -49.87 2.52 -17.23
C PRO A 195 -49.05 1.76 -16.17
N LEU A 196 -47.81 2.24 -15.98
CA LEU A 196 -46.82 1.78 -15.01
C LEU A 196 -47.37 1.80 -13.58
N THR A 197 -47.62 0.61 -13.02
CA THR A 197 -47.79 0.41 -11.58
C THR A 197 -46.42 0.12 -10.98
N ILE A 198 -45.86 1.07 -10.26
CA ILE A 198 -44.60 0.91 -9.53
C ILE A 198 -44.88 0.05 -8.30
N THR A 199 -44.49 -1.22 -8.33
CA THR A 199 -44.57 -2.13 -7.19
C THR A 199 -43.44 -1.85 -6.17
N PRO A 200 -43.72 -1.95 -4.85
CA PRO A 200 -42.77 -1.65 -3.77
C PRO A 200 -41.53 -2.57 -3.73
N ALA A 201 -41.57 -3.72 -4.42
CA ALA A 201 -40.43 -4.63 -4.53
C ALA A 201 -39.20 -4.02 -5.24
N LEU A 202 -39.41 -3.12 -6.20
CA LEU A 202 -38.32 -2.48 -6.97
C LEU A 202 -37.54 -1.44 -6.14
N LEU A 203 -38.19 -0.83 -5.14
CA LEU A 203 -37.56 0.10 -4.20
C LEU A 203 -36.62 -0.65 -3.23
N THR A 204 -37.01 -1.85 -2.77
CA THR A 204 -36.17 -2.68 -1.89
C THR A 204 -34.93 -3.28 -2.57
N GLU A 205 -35.01 -3.62 -3.87
CA GLU A 205 -33.84 -4.13 -4.61
C GLU A 205 -32.86 -3.01 -4.96
N THR A 206 -33.36 -1.82 -5.29
CA THR A 206 -32.51 -0.64 -5.54
C THR A 206 -31.83 -0.13 -4.26
N GLU A 207 -32.49 -0.22 -3.11
CA GLU A 207 -31.89 0.06 -1.81
C GLU A 207 -30.86 -0.99 -1.38
N LYS A 208 -31.12 -2.29 -1.59
CA LYS A 208 -30.14 -3.36 -1.35
C LYS A 208 -28.93 -3.24 -2.28
N ALA A 209 -29.14 -2.88 -3.55
CA ALA A 209 -28.06 -2.61 -4.49
C ALA A 209 -27.23 -1.39 -4.07
N ARG A 210 -27.88 -0.29 -3.64
CA ARG A 210 -27.20 0.89 -3.09
C ARG A 210 -26.46 0.60 -1.79
N ALA A 211 -27.01 -0.22 -0.89
CA ALA A 211 -26.35 -0.61 0.36
C ALA A 211 -25.12 -1.50 0.09
N LYS A 212 -25.23 -2.45 -0.84
CA LYS A 212 -24.13 -3.31 -1.27
C LYS A 212 -23.05 -2.52 -2.02
N GLN A 213 -23.44 -1.47 -2.73
CA GLN A 213 -22.53 -0.54 -3.39
C GLN A 213 -21.83 0.39 -2.40
N ARG A 214 -22.54 0.91 -1.39
CA ARG A 214 -21.94 1.69 -0.28
C ARG A 214 -20.99 0.85 0.58
N GLN A 215 -21.31 -0.42 0.83
CA GLN A 215 -20.40 -1.34 1.52
C GLN A 215 -19.16 -1.65 0.68
N ARG A 216 -19.30 -1.83 -0.63
CA ARG A 216 -18.15 -1.99 -1.54
C ARG A 216 -17.31 -0.73 -1.67
N GLU A 217 -17.93 0.45 -1.68
CA GLU A 217 -17.24 1.73 -1.69
C GLU A 217 -16.49 1.97 -0.37
N GLN A 218 -17.07 1.59 0.77
CA GLN A 218 -16.40 1.64 2.08
C GLN A 218 -15.26 0.59 2.20
N GLU A 219 -15.44 -0.62 1.65
CA GLU A 219 -14.37 -1.62 1.57
C GLU A 219 -13.28 -1.18 0.58
N GLU A 220 -13.61 -0.63 -0.60
CA GLU A 220 -12.64 -0.07 -1.56
C GLU A 220 -11.88 1.11 -0.94
N GLU A 221 -12.55 2.03 -0.24
CA GLU A 221 -11.93 3.14 0.49
C GLU A 221 -11.00 2.63 1.60
N ALA A 222 -11.45 1.62 2.37
CA ALA A 222 -10.61 0.97 3.38
C ALA A 222 -9.42 0.21 2.78
N THR A 223 -9.54 -0.32 1.57
CA THR A 223 -8.48 -1.06 0.86
C THR A 223 -7.44 -0.10 0.25
N LEU A 224 -7.88 1.01 -0.36
CA LEU A 224 -7.02 2.12 -0.81
C LEU A 224 -6.29 2.80 0.36
N LEU A 225 -6.96 2.92 1.52
CA LEU A 225 -6.34 3.35 2.76
C LEU A 225 -5.42 2.27 3.37
N SER A 226 -5.65 0.99 3.08
CA SER A 226 -4.81 -0.11 3.60
C SER A 226 -3.44 -0.16 2.92
N GLU A 227 -3.35 0.20 1.63
CA GLU A 227 -2.07 0.39 0.93
C GLU A 227 -1.25 1.55 1.52
N THR A 228 -1.91 2.52 2.17
CA THR A 228 -1.26 3.70 2.80
C THR A 228 -1.06 3.58 4.31
N LYS A 229 -1.47 2.48 4.95
CA LYS A 229 -1.34 2.24 6.41
C LYS A 229 -0.51 1.01 6.76
N ASN A 230 -0.20 0.15 5.80
CA ASN A 230 0.54 -1.07 6.10
C ASN A 230 2.04 -0.82 6.01
N SER A 231 2.69 -0.69 7.16
CA SER A 231 4.17 -0.74 7.26
C SER A 231 4.73 -2.06 6.67
N LYS A 232 3.86 -3.07 6.49
CA LYS A 232 4.13 -4.34 5.80
C LYS A 232 4.09 -4.26 4.27
N ALA A 233 3.32 -3.34 3.68
CA ALA A 233 3.28 -3.15 2.21
C ALA A 233 4.56 -2.48 1.70
N TRP A 234 5.31 -1.83 2.61
CA TRP A 234 6.62 -1.22 2.36
C TRP A 234 7.79 -2.16 2.68
N LEU A 235 7.51 -3.42 3.08
CA LEU A 235 8.53 -4.43 3.28
C LEU A 235 8.46 -5.52 2.22
N PRO A 236 9.34 -5.49 1.20
CA PRO A 236 9.97 -6.71 0.79
C PRO A 236 10.99 -7.09 1.88
N PHE A 237 10.52 -7.67 2.99
CA PHE A 237 11.42 -8.52 3.77
C PHE A 237 11.61 -9.80 2.97
N LYS A 238 12.45 -9.71 1.95
CA LYS A 238 13.17 -10.87 1.45
C LYS A 238 14.44 -10.91 2.27
N ILE A 239 14.54 -11.88 3.16
CA ILE A 239 15.84 -12.43 3.52
C ILE A 239 16.55 -12.63 2.19
N PRO A 240 17.77 -12.09 1.99
CA PRO A 240 18.55 -12.49 0.84
C PRO A 240 18.65 -14.00 0.91
N GLU A 241 17.95 -14.73 0.04
CA GLU A 241 18.14 -16.19 -0.09
C GLU A 241 19.59 -16.52 -0.49
N ASN A 242 20.41 -15.50 -0.75
CA ASN A 242 21.69 -15.59 -1.40
C ASN A 242 22.72 -14.71 -0.64
N MET A 243 23.01 -15.01 0.63
CA MET A 243 24.29 -14.56 1.23
C MET A 243 25.52 -15.21 0.56
N ALA A 244 25.31 -16.07 -0.45
CA ALA A 244 26.33 -16.89 -1.11
C ALA A 244 26.55 -16.57 -2.61
N GLU A 245 26.08 -15.44 -3.13
CA GLU A 245 26.34 -15.06 -4.53
C GLU A 245 27.40 -13.96 -4.62
N ARG A 246 28.56 -14.30 -5.16
CA ARG A 246 29.51 -13.34 -5.77
C ARG A 246 29.33 -13.33 -7.29
N GLU A 247 29.78 -12.24 -7.91
CA GLU A 247 29.63 -11.75 -9.30
C GLU A 247 29.71 -12.72 -10.50
N ASN A 248 29.86 -14.03 -10.33
CA ASN A 248 29.98 -15.01 -11.43
C ASN A 248 28.83 -16.02 -11.55
N GLY A 249 27.62 -15.66 -11.11
CA GLY A 249 26.38 -16.34 -11.54
C GLY A 249 26.24 -17.83 -11.19
N SER A 250 26.94 -18.33 -10.17
CA SER A 250 26.81 -19.72 -9.71
C SER A 250 26.11 -19.79 -8.36
N LYS A 251 24.87 -20.27 -8.34
CA LYS A 251 24.09 -20.55 -7.12
C LYS A 251 24.71 -21.70 -6.34
N ARG A 252 25.05 -21.49 -5.06
CA ARG A 252 25.28 -22.61 -4.13
C ARG A 252 23.97 -22.99 -3.46
N VAL A 253 23.55 -24.24 -3.62
CA VAL A 253 22.61 -24.89 -2.70
C VAL A 253 23.35 -25.02 -1.37
N PHE A 254 22.89 -24.32 -0.34
CA PHE A 254 23.41 -24.48 1.02
C PHE A 254 22.95 -25.83 1.55
N VAL A 255 23.76 -26.86 1.35
CA VAL A 255 23.63 -28.12 2.08
C VAL A 255 24.43 -27.93 3.37
N PRO A 256 23.79 -27.94 4.55
CA PRO A 256 24.53 -27.88 5.80
C PRO A 256 25.44 -29.11 5.87
N LEU A 257 26.76 -28.90 5.80
CA LEU A 257 27.74 -29.93 6.11
C LEU A 257 27.67 -30.16 7.62
N ILE A 258 26.91 -31.18 8.01
CA ILE A 258 26.94 -31.74 9.35
C ILE A 258 28.37 -32.28 9.55
N PRO A 259 29.14 -31.76 10.51
CA PRO A 259 30.46 -32.32 10.82
C PRO A 259 30.33 -33.80 11.14
N GLU A 260 31.24 -34.66 10.65
CA GLU A 260 31.18 -36.12 10.88
C GLU A 260 31.06 -36.48 12.38
N GLU A 261 31.63 -35.65 13.25
CA GLU A 261 31.52 -35.75 14.72
C GLU A 261 30.08 -35.62 15.25
N MET A 262 29.22 -34.86 14.57
CA MET A 262 27.80 -34.76 14.96
C MET A 262 26.97 -35.95 14.44
N MET A 263 27.42 -36.61 13.38
CA MET A 263 26.75 -37.78 12.81
C MET A 263 26.98 -39.02 13.68
N SER A 264 28.18 -39.18 14.23
CA SER A 264 28.50 -40.26 15.18
C SER A 264 27.76 -40.14 16.53
N LEU A 265 27.45 -38.90 16.95
CA LEU A 265 26.65 -38.64 18.15
C LEU A 265 25.17 -39.06 17.99
N LEU A 266 24.64 -39.05 16.76
CA LEU A 266 23.26 -39.45 16.49
C LEU A 266 23.07 -40.97 16.53
N ASP A 267 24.04 -41.73 16.03
CA ASP A 267 24.00 -43.21 16.09
C ASP A 267 24.14 -43.75 17.51
N THR A 268 24.85 -43.01 18.38
CA THR A 268 25.05 -43.39 19.78
C THR A 268 23.75 -43.28 20.59
N TYR A 269 22.85 -42.36 20.24
CA TYR A 269 21.55 -42.19 20.90
C TYR A 269 20.44 -43.09 20.34
N SER A 270 20.64 -43.73 19.18
CA SER A 270 19.67 -44.67 18.59
C SER A 270 19.77 -46.09 19.15
N SER A 271 20.73 -46.37 20.04
CA SER A 271 21.08 -47.72 20.51
C SER A 271 20.81 -47.98 22.00
N HIS A 272 20.01 -47.13 22.66
CA HIS A 272 19.56 -47.34 24.04
C HIS A 272 18.05 -47.18 24.20
#